data_AF-A0AAW9KG08-F1
#
_entry.id   AF-A0AAW9KG08-F1
#
_cell.length_a   1.000
_cell.length_b   1.000
_cell.length_c   1.000
_cell.angle_alpha   90.00
_cell.angle_beta   90.00
_cell.angle_gamma   90.00
#
_symmetry.space_group_name_H-M   'P 1'
#
loop_
_entity.id
_entity.type
_entity.pdbx_description
1 polymer ?
#
loop_
_entity_poly.entity_id
_entity_poly.type
_entity_poly.pdbx_seq_one_letter_code
_entity_poly.pdbx_strand_id
1 'polypeptide(L)'
;GITSVGNDEGLVGFTLTNTRTGETSMYKTSGATETASMKSAEGKVQQYKYTATFPYLINIQNEPTYFTTLKDSNGLVKQYAMVNVKNYNVVGVGDSLQSTLNNYLEGLTNTNISLEGSNSEEVLEGEIERIGLVVKDGTS
;
A
#
# COMPACT_ATOMS: atom_id res chain seq x y z
N GLY A 1 -9.88 15.00 -11.54
CA GLY A 1 -8.49 15.47 -11.52
C GLY A 1 -8.46 16.90 -11.99
N ILE A 2 -7.49 17.69 -11.54
CA ILE A 2 -7.24 19.05 -12.06
C ILE A 2 -5.99 19.01 -12.94
N THR A 3 -6.10 19.43 -14.20
CA THR A 3 -4.98 19.47 -15.15
C THR A 3 -4.46 20.89 -15.27
N SER A 4 -3.13 21.05 -15.41
CA SER A 4 -2.51 22.37 -15.62
C SER A 4 -2.89 22.93 -16.99
N VAL A 5 -3.01 24.25 -17.11
CA VAL A 5 -3.31 24.94 -18.37
C VAL A 5 -2.05 25.28 -19.20
N GLY A 6 -0.87 24.89 -18.73
CA GLY A 6 0.40 24.99 -19.46
C GLY A 6 0.71 23.71 -20.22
N ASN A 7 1.59 23.79 -21.22
CA ASN A 7 2.04 22.71 -22.12
C ASN A 7 2.66 21.47 -21.43
N ASP A 8 2.56 21.37 -20.10
CA ASP A 8 2.87 20.21 -19.30
C ASP A 8 1.57 19.42 -19.09
N GLU A 9 1.48 18.23 -19.69
CA GLU A 9 0.40 17.24 -19.47
C GLU A 9 0.43 16.64 -18.05
N GLY A 10 0.81 17.43 -17.04
CA GLY A 10 0.87 17.07 -15.65
C GLY A 10 -0.45 17.39 -14.94
N LEU A 11 -1.05 16.38 -14.32
CA LEU A 11 -2.09 16.57 -13.32
C LEU A 11 -1.49 17.39 -12.16
N VAL A 12 -2.02 18.58 -11.87
CA VAL A 12 -1.53 19.46 -10.78
C VAL A 12 -2.01 19.00 -9.40
N GLY A 13 -2.92 18.04 -9.38
CA GLY A 13 -3.40 17.41 -8.17
C GLY A 13 -4.76 16.75 -8.35
N PHE A 14 -5.21 16.15 -7.27
CA PHE A 14 -6.54 15.57 -7.20
C PHE A 14 -7.20 15.97 -5.89
N THR A 15 -8.51 15.97 -5.93
CA THR A 15 -9.36 16.24 -4.79
C THR A 15 -10.12 14.96 -4.50
N LEU A 16 -9.90 14.38 -3.33
CA LEU A 16 -10.75 13.31 -2.81
C LEU A 16 -11.85 13.95 -1.98
N THR A 17 -13.10 13.77 -2.39
CA THR A 17 -14.26 14.17 -1.60
C THR A 17 -14.93 12.92 -1.05
N ASN A 18 -15.01 12.81 0.27
CA ASN A 18 -15.81 11.81 0.94
C ASN A 18 -17.30 12.17 0.78
N THR A 19 -18.05 11.41 -0.03
CA THR A 19 -19.48 11.67 -0.30
C THR A 19 -20.39 11.47 0.92
N ARG A 20 -19.91 10.85 2.00
CA ARG A 20 -20.68 10.67 3.24
C ARG A 20 -20.50 11.81 4.24
N THR A 21 -19.28 12.36 4.37
CA THR A 21 -18.98 13.44 5.33
C THR A 21 -18.88 14.83 4.68
N GLY A 22 -18.77 14.89 3.35
CA GLY A 22 -18.51 16.13 2.61
C GLY A 22 -17.07 16.63 2.72
N GLU A 23 -16.21 15.92 3.45
CA GLU A 23 -14.81 16.31 3.62
C GLU A 23 -14.05 16.16 2.31
N THR A 24 -13.35 17.21 1.95
CA THR A 24 -12.67 17.34 0.67
C THR A 24 -11.19 17.58 0.93
N SER A 25 -10.37 16.57 0.64
CA SER A 25 -8.91 16.62 0.78
C SER A 25 -8.29 16.87 -0.58
N MET A 26 -7.62 18.01 -0.73
CA MET A 26 -6.89 18.37 -1.94
C MET A 26 -5.43 17.97 -1.80
N TYR A 27 -5.03 16.95 -2.56
CA TYR A 27 -3.65 16.51 -2.63
C TYR A 27 -3.00 17.21 -3.82
N LYS A 28 -2.30 18.31 -3.51
CA LYS A 28 -1.38 18.97 -4.44
C LYS A 28 -0.10 18.15 -4.42
N THR A 29 0.09 17.35 -5.44
CA THR A 29 1.23 16.45 -5.48
C THR A 29 1.96 16.68 -6.81
N SER A 30 3.19 17.18 -6.71
CA SER A 30 4.22 17.16 -7.75
C SER A 30 4.90 15.78 -7.88
N GLY A 31 4.32 14.74 -7.26
CA GLY A 31 4.88 13.40 -7.11
C GLY A 31 4.03 12.31 -7.77
N ALA A 32 4.66 11.45 -8.57
CA ALA A 32 4.04 10.34 -9.30
C ALA A 32 2.77 10.72 -10.09
N THR A 33 3.00 11.16 -11.33
CA THR A 33 1.95 11.18 -12.36
C THR A 33 1.35 9.78 -12.52
N GLU A 34 0.12 9.66 -13.00
CA GLU A 34 -0.55 8.40 -13.28
C GLU A 34 0.35 7.47 -14.13
N THR A 35 1.10 8.08 -15.06
CA THR A 35 2.11 7.42 -15.88
C THR A 35 3.26 6.82 -15.06
N ALA A 36 3.75 7.53 -14.04
CA ALA A 36 4.79 7.00 -13.16
C ALA A 36 4.28 5.81 -12.34
N SER A 37 3.04 5.88 -11.84
CA SER A 37 2.41 4.77 -11.13
C SER A 37 2.26 3.53 -12.02
N MET A 38 1.80 3.71 -13.27
CA MET A 38 1.72 2.62 -14.25
C MET A 38 3.09 1.98 -14.48
N LYS A 39 4.13 2.79 -14.70
CA LYS A 39 5.51 2.31 -14.88
C LYS A 39 6.04 1.56 -13.65
N SER A 40 5.74 2.03 -12.45
CA SER A 40 6.12 1.34 -11.20
C SER A 40 5.44 -0.03 -11.09
N ALA A 41 4.15 -0.10 -11.41
CA ALA A 41 3.40 -1.36 -11.41
C ALA A 41 3.95 -2.34 -12.47
N GLU A 42 4.16 -1.87 -13.70
CA GLU A 42 4.73 -2.67 -14.80
C GLU A 42 6.15 -3.15 -14.49
N GLY A 43 6.97 -2.31 -13.85
CA GLY A 43 8.32 -2.67 -13.43
C GLY A 43 8.36 -3.87 -12.47
N LYS A 44 7.33 -4.03 -11.61
CA LYS A 44 7.23 -5.19 -10.71
C LYS A 44 6.83 -6.49 -11.39
N VAL A 45 6.19 -6.40 -12.55
CA VAL A 45 5.71 -7.56 -13.34
C VAL A 45 6.33 -7.61 -14.73
N GLN A 46 7.52 -7.02 -14.89
CA GLN A 46 8.19 -6.90 -16.18
C GLN A 46 8.40 -8.27 -16.84
N GLN A 47 8.63 -9.31 -16.04
CA GLN A 47 8.76 -10.70 -16.49
C GLN A 47 7.52 -11.23 -17.20
N TYR A 48 6.32 -10.76 -16.84
CA TYR A 48 5.05 -11.18 -17.42
C TYR A 48 4.64 -10.35 -18.64
N LYS A 49 5.34 -9.24 -18.90
CA LYS A 49 5.00 -8.28 -19.96
C LYS A 49 3.55 -7.80 -19.87
N TYR A 50 3.03 -7.65 -18.66
CA TYR A 50 1.71 -7.08 -18.45
C TYR A 50 1.74 -5.56 -18.62
N THR A 51 0.63 -5.02 -19.09
CA THR A 51 0.42 -3.58 -19.25
C THR A 51 -0.52 -3.07 -18.18
N ALA A 52 -0.13 -2.00 -17.50
CA ALA A 52 -0.98 -1.34 -16.51
C ALA A 52 -2.04 -0.49 -17.21
N THR A 53 -3.27 -0.56 -16.72
CA THR A 53 -4.33 0.36 -17.14
C THR A 53 -4.20 1.72 -16.47
N PHE A 54 -4.95 2.70 -16.97
CA PHE A 54 -5.10 3.98 -16.29
C PHE A 54 -5.49 3.76 -14.81
N PRO A 55 -4.73 4.31 -13.85
CA PRO A 55 -4.94 4.05 -12.44
C PRO A 55 -6.13 4.83 -11.88
N TYR A 56 -6.84 4.21 -10.95
CA TYR A 56 -7.84 4.87 -10.11
C TYR A 56 -7.22 5.22 -8.78
N LEU A 57 -7.44 6.45 -8.35
CA LEU A 57 -6.96 6.88 -7.06
C LEU A 57 -7.97 6.53 -5.97
N ILE A 58 -7.48 5.87 -4.93
CA ILE A 58 -8.23 5.48 -3.74
C ILE A 58 -7.45 5.87 -2.47
N ASN A 59 -8.13 5.86 -1.33
CA ASN A 59 -7.50 6.06 -0.03
C ASN A 59 -7.52 4.72 0.74
N ILE A 60 -6.35 4.23 1.13
CA ILE A 60 -6.17 3.04 1.96
C ILE A 60 -5.47 3.50 3.24
N GLN A 61 -6.12 3.34 4.40
CA GLN A 61 -5.54 3.71 5.71
C GLN A 61 -5.03 5.16 5.79
N ASN A 62 -5.76 6.10 5.19
CA ASN A 62 -5.36 7.52 5.12
C ASN A 62 -4.14 7.81 4.24
N GLU A 63 -3.68 6.80 3.49
CA GLU A 63 -2.64 6.93 2.49
C GLU A 63 -3.25 6.94 1.08
N PRO A 64 -2.96 7.97 0.26
CA PRO A 64 -3.41 8.01 -1.11
C PRO A 64 -2.67 6.96 -1.95
N THR A 65 -3.45 6.11 -2.63
CA THR A 65 -2.97 4.94 -3.36
C THR A 65 -3.57 4.91 -4.76
N TYR A 66 -2.72 4.74 -5.77
CA TYR A 66 -3.16 4.39 -7.12
C TYR A 66 -3.44 2.89 -7.21
N PHE A 67 -4.66 2.54 -7.58
CA PHE A 67 -5.09 1.20 -7.92
C PHE A 67 -5.12 1.03 -9.44
N THR A 68 -4.44 0.03 -9.96
CA THR A 68 -4.46 -0.29 -11.39
C THR A 68 -4.63 -1.78 -11.63
N THR A 69 -5.17 -2.13 -12.80
CA THR A 69 -5.23 -3.50 -13.28
C THR A 69 -4.10 -3.76 -14.26
N LEU A 70 -3.49 -4.94 -14.14
CA LEU A 70 -2.43 -5.42 -15.01
C LEU A 70 -3.03 -6.43 -15.99
N LYS A 71 -2.92 -6.12 -17.28
CA LYS A 71 -3.50 -6.90 -18.38
C LYS A 71 -2.42 -7.62 -19.17
N ASP A 72 -2.76 -8.79 -19.70
CA ASP A 72 -1.93 -9.46 -20.69
C ASP A 72 -2.02 -8.80 -22.07
N SER A 73 -1.26 -9.32 -23.04
CA SER A 73 -1.26 -8.83 -24.43
C SER A 73 -2.62 -8.93 -25.13
N ASN A 74 -3.55 -9.73 -24.60
CA ASN A 74 -4.91 -9.89 -25.12
C ASN A 74 -5.91 -8.96 -24.43
N GLY A 75 -5.44 -8.10 -23.51
CA GLY A 75 -6.27 -7.14 -22.78
C GLY A 75 -7.04 -7.75 -21.61
N LEU A 76 -6.75 -9.00 -21.23
CA LEU A 76 -7.41 -9.65 -20.10
C LEU A 76 -6.69 -9.31 -18.80
N VAL A 77 -7.46 -8.92 -17.77
CA VAL A 77 -6.92 -8.65 -16.43
C VAL A 77 -6.38 -9.93 -15.83
N LYS A 78 -5.10 -9.90 -15.45
CA LYS A 78 -4.42 -11.01 -14.78
C LYS A 78 -4.13 -10.69 -13.32
N GLN A 79 -3.74 -9.45 -13.04
CA GLN A 79 -3.33 -9.02 -11.71
C GLN A 79 -3.83 -7.63 -11.38
N TYR A 80 -3.76 -7.29 -10.11
CA TYR A 80 -4.05 -5.97 -9.56
C TYR A 80 -2.80 -5.41 -8.90
N ALA A 81 -2.58 -4.11 -9.06
CA ALA A 81 -1.47 -3.41 -8.44
C ALA A 81 -1.97 -2.18 -7.68
N MET A 82 -1.33 -1.93 -6.54
CA MET A 82 -1.52 -0.77 -5.68
C MET A 82 -0.17 -0.07 -5.51
N VAL A 83 -0.13 1.23 -5.81
CA VAL A 83 1.09 2.05 -5.75
C VAL A 83 0.83 3.25 -4.86
N ASN A 84 1.68 3.51 -3.88
CA ASN A 84 1.52 4.70 -3.03
C ASN A 84 1.85 5.97 -3.83
N VAL A 85 0.99 6.99 -3.70
CA VAL A 85 1.13 8.26 -4.43
C VAL A 85 2.32 9.09 -3.92
N LYS A 86 2.60 9.05 -2.62
CA LYS A 86 3.72 9.76 -2.00
C LYS A 86 5.05 9.04 -2.26
N ASN A 87 5.07 7.71 -2.16
CA ASN A 87 6.25 6.88 -2.39
C ASN A 87 6.01 5.81 -3.46
N TYR A 88 6.41 6.11 -4.70
CA TYR A 88 6.22 5.26 -5.88
C TYR A 88 7.01 3.94 -5.86
N ASN A 89 7.92 3.75 -4.91
CA ASN A 89 8.63 2.50 -4.71
C ASN A 89 7.77 1.46 -3.97
N VAL A 90 6.74 1.93 -3.24
CA VAL A 90 5.82 1.06 -2.50
C VAL A 90 4.74 0.57 -3.45
N VAL A 91 4.96 -0.63 -3.97
CA VAL A 91 4.10 -1.29 -4.94
C VAL A 91 3.72 -2.67 -4.41
N GLY A 92 2.42 -2.91 -4.24
CA GLY A 92 1.85 -4.23 -3.99
C GLY A 92 1.22 -4.77 -5.26
N VAL A 93 1.53 -6.01 -5.63
CA VAL A 93 0.91 -6.71 -6.78
C VAL A 93 0.38 -8.06 -6.33
N GLY A 94 -0.72 -8.52 -6.92
CA GLY A 94 -1.31 -9.82 -6.63
C GLY A 94 -2.39 -10.23 -7.63
N ASP A 95 -2.75 -11.51 -7.64
CA ASP A 95 -3.77 -12.07 -8.53
C ASP A 95 -5.20 -11.76 -8.05
N SER A 96 -5.37 -11.46 -6.76
CA SER A 96 -6.65 -11.08 -6.15
C SER A 96 -6.51 -9.76 -5.41
N LEU A 97 -7.61 -9.02 -5.28
CA LEU A 97 -7.64 -7.76 -4.54
C LEU A 97 -7.13 -7.90 -3.10
N GLN A 98 -7.49 -9.00 -2.42
CA GLN A 98 -7.05 -9.27 -1.06
C GLN A 98 -5.54 -9.48 -0.98
N SER A 99 -4.98 -10.27 -1.90
CA SER A 99 -3.53 -10.50 -1.96
C SER A 99 -2.78 -9.21 -2.29
N THR A 100 -3.27 -8.42 -3.24
CA THR A 100 -2.69 -7.12 -3.59
C THR A 100 -2.70 -6.17 -2.40
N LEU A 101 -3.82 -6.10 -1.67
CA LEU A 101 -3.94 -5.26 -0.47
C LEU A 101 -2.94 -5.70 0.61
N ASN A 102 -2.86 -6.99 0.89
CA ASN A 102 -1.92 -7.50 1.89
C ASN A 102 -0.45 -7.17 1.52
N ASN A 103 -0.06 -7.44 0.26
CA ASN A 103 1.28 -7.13 -0.23
C ASN A 103 1.58 -5.62 -0.21
N TYR A 104 0.56 -4.80 -0.47
CA TYR A 104 0.66 -3.35 -0.39
C TYR A 104 0.84 -2.86 1.04
N LEU A 105 0.04 -3.37 1.97
CA LEU A 105 0.13 -3.03 3.40
C LEU A 105 1.48 -3.44 3.99
N GLU A 106 2.00 -4.61 3.62
CA GLU A 106 3.35 -5.05 4.02
C GLU A 106 4.44 -4.10 3.50
N GLY A 107 4.33 -3.67 2.25
CA GLY A 107 5.23 -2.65 1.68
C GLY A 107 5.11 -1.29 2.38
N LEU A 108 3.90 -0.92 2.79
CA LEU A 108 3.65 0.30 3.56
C LEU A 108 4.28 0.24 4.94
N THR A 109 4.08 -0.85 5.68
CA THR A 109 4.65 -1.04 7.01
C THR A 109 6.17 -1.01 6.94
N ASN A 110 6.77 -1.68 5.96
CA ASN A 110 8.24 -1.66 5.77
C ASN A 110 8.79 -0.26 5.49
N THR A 111 7.99 0.62 4.88
CA THR A 111 8.37 2.01 4.60
C THR A 111 8.13 2.93 5.82
N ASN A 112 7.03 2.71 6.54
CA ASN A 112 6.68 3.45 7.75
C ASN A 112 7.50 3.05 8.98
N ILE A 113 8.12 1.87 8.98
CA ILE A 113 9.10 1.43 9.99
C ILE A 113 10.35 2.33 10.03
N SER A 114 10.52 3.27 9.08
CA SER A 114 11.66 4.19 9.08
C SER A 114 11.51 5.41 10.01
N LEU A 115 10.33 5.85 10.46
CA LEU A 115 10.23 7.03 11.34
C LEU A 115 9.02 6.93 12.29
N GLU A 116 9.30 6.97 13.60
CA GLU A 116 8.36 6.98 14.74
C GLU A 116 7.79 5.64 15.23
N GLY A 117 8.67 4.64 15.40
CA GLY A 117 8.41 3.55 16.34
C GLY A 117 8.42 4.06 17.79
N SER A 118 7.29 4.61 18.25
CA SER A 118 6.89 4.43 19.65
C SER A 118 6.66 2.93 19.88
N ASN A 119 7.74 2.19 20.09
CA ASN A 119 7.67 0.92 20.82
C ASN A 119 7.42 1.28 22.29
N SER A 120 6.18 1.54 22.64
CA SER A 120 5.76 1.30 24.02
C SER A 120 5.66 -0.22 24.19
N GLU A 121 6.82 -0.87 24.38
CA GLU A 121 6.85 -2.18 25.02
C GLU A 121 6.31 -1.98 26.44
N GLU A 122 5.10 -2.46 26.72
CA GLU A 122 4.63 -2.57 28.10
C GLU A 122 5.41 -3.68 28.79
N VAL A 123 6.48 -3.30 29.49
CA VAL A 123 7.20 -4.18 30.41
C VAL A 123 6.36 -4.31 31.67
N LEU A 124 5.68 -5.45 31.81
CA LEU A 124 4.99 -5.81 33.04
C LEU A 124 5.93 -6.63 33.94
N GLU A 125 6.42 -6.01 35.00
CA GLU A 125 7.17 -6.68 36.06
C GLU A 125 6.19 -7.27 37.09
N GLY A 126 6.36 -8.55 37.41
CA GLY A 126 5.57 -9.25 38.43
C GLY A 126 6.46 -10.08 39.34
N GLU A 127 6.11 -10.15 40.62
CA GLU A 127 6.84 -10.97 41.60
C GLU A 127 6.47 -12.46 41.41
N ILE A 128 7.48 -13.32 41.31
CA ILE A 128 7.27 -14.76 41.14
C ILE A 128 6.83 -15.35 42.49
N GLU A 129 5.53 -15.61 42.66
CA GLU A 129 4.98 -16.10 43.94
C GLU A 129 5.51 -17.49 44.34
N ARG A 130 5.80 -18.37 43.38
CA ARG A 130 6.41 -19.68 43.65
C ARG A 130 7.01 -20.34 42.41
N ILE A 131 8.25 -20.81 42.50
CA ILE A 131 8.85 -21.77 41.56
C ILE A 131 8.88 -23.14 42.24
N GLY A 132 8.35 -24.17 41.59
CA GLY A 132 8.40 -25.55 42.05
C GLY A 132 8.76 -26.50 40.92
N LEU A 133 9.77 -27.34 41.14
CA LEU A 133 10.06 -28.48 40.26
C LEU A 133 9.10 -29.62 40.60
N VAL A 134 8.28 -30.02 39.63
CA VAL A 134 7.47 -31.24 39.74
C VAL A 134 8.26 -32.39 39.13
N VAL A 135 8.82 -33.25 39.97
CA VAL A 135 9.32 -34.56 39.54
C VAL A 135 8.16 -35.54 39.65
N LYS A 136 7.60 -35.94 38.52
CA LYS A 136 6.60 -37.02 38.47
C LYS A 136 7.37 -38.34 38.36
N ASP A 137 7.68 -38.94 39.50
CA ASP A 137 8.20 -40.31 39.54
C ASP A 137 7.16 -41.24 38.90
N GLY A 138 7.54 -41.84 37.77
CA GLY A 138 6.77 -42.85 37.09
C GLY A 138 6.79 -44.13 37.92
N THR A 139 5.67 -44.46 38.54
CA THR A 139 5.40 -45.80 39.07
C THR A 139 5.43 -46.82 37.93
N SER A 140 6.27 -47.84 38.07
CA SER A 140 6.00 -49.21 37.62
C SER A 140 5.84 -50.09 38.84
#